data_AF-A0A7W7IFS2-F1
#
_entry.id   AF-A0A7W7IFS2-F1
#
_cell.length_a   1.000
_cell.length_b   1.000
_cell.length_c   1.000
_cell.angle_alpha   90.00
_cell.angle_beta   90.00
_cell.angle_gamma   90.00
#
_symmetry.space_group_name_H-M   'P 1'
#
loop_
_entity.id
_entity.type
_entity.pdbx_description
1 polymer ?
#
loop_
_entity_poly.entity_id
_entity_poly.type
_entity_poly.pdbx_seq_one_letter_code
_entity_poly.pdbx_strand_id
1 'polypeptide(L)'
;MAPSTRARRTTFDEVMEGAFRLAGEDRDRPMRLDLSIDLPGVLRPWSDTEGALTGHVRVPGWADDHSAAGRLRVAPLTARRIRYTMDFTGRDGRRLHLDGWKSIDPRRPVRSMTTLPVTVTGEDGTVAGEGLLRFDLRRDLARFIAGARFPGPDPMRSRWRGQAGRLEVWYTTLTDPVTGTGFWLHHELLAPAGGEARSHGWATVFPPGERPVLARFGPYGWDRPEAGFLAGPVAHVGDRLTGTAGTIAWSLRETGGGEPVHTFPRWAWESELLPAAQIVPRPSAVYDGVVRFGDRVLELDGAPGASARIYGHGNARRWAWLHADLGGGDVCEIVAAVSTRPGLNRLPPLPLVRLRVDGEDLATGDPLLAARRLKADIGLPAWTVRGRIGDRALLVEVTQHPEETVAVDYADPDGAPAVCHNSERADVRIVLARRAGRGWETEREWRLDGTGHAEVGLR
;
A
#
# COMPACT_ATOMS: atom_id res chain seq x y z
N MET A 1 29.55 1.46 3.09
CA MET A 1 28.65 2.61 2.98
C MET A 1 27.28 2.14 3.46
N ALA A 2 26.77 2.70 4.57
CA ALA A 2 25.54 2.20 5.20
C ALA A 2 24.35 2.30 4.23
N PRO A 3 23.51 1.26 4.09
CA PRO A 3 22.38 1.29 3.19
C PRO A 3 21.36 2.33 3.69
N SER A 4 21.02 3.27 2.80
CA SER A 4 19.87 4.16 2.98
C SER A 4 18.60 3.31 2.93
N THR A 5 18.16 2.81 4.09
CA THR A 5 16.77 2.49 4.29
C THR A 5 16.02 3.81 4.10
N ARG A 6 15.09 3.88 3.15
CA ARG A 6 14.13 5.00 3.13
C ARG A 6 13.38 4.93 4.44
N ALA A 7 13.82 5.74 5.41
CA ALA A 7 13.20 5.81 6.73
C ALA A 7 11.72 6.16 6.53
N ARG A 8 10.83 5.39 7.13
CA ARG A 8 9.37 5.65 7.13
C ARG A 8 9.15 7.12 7.52
N ARG A 9 8.41 7.90 6.74
CA ARG A 9 8.18 9.34 7.01
C ARG A 9 6.76 9.57 7.52
N THR A 10 6.56 10.63 8.28
CA THR A 10 5.23 11.09 8.69
C THR A 10 4.94 12.40 8.00
N THR A 11 3.91 12.44 7.15
CA THR A 11 3.45 13.67 6.49
C THR A 11 2.04 13.99 6.94
N PHE A 12 1.69 15.28 7.08
CA PHE A 12 0.32 15.71 7.35
C PHE A 12 0.14 17.19 7.00
N ASP A 13 -1.10 17.58 6.73
CA ASP A 13 -1.49 18.98 6.52
C ASP A 13 -2.19 19.55 7.76
N GLU A 14 -1.91 20.81 8.07
CA GLU A 14 -2.48 21.51 9.21
C GLU A 14 -2.91 22.94 8.83
N VAL A 15 -4.12 23.31 9.24
CA VAL A 15 -4.65 24.67 9.06
C VAL A 15 -4.82 25.32 10.43
N MET A 16 -4.23 26.49 10.63
CA MET A 16 -4.38 27.25 11.87
C MET A 16 -4.90 28.66 11.58
N GLU A 17 -5.92 29.08 12.33
CA GLU A 17 -6.52 30.40 12.21
C GLU A 17 -6.62 31.10 13.56
N GLY A 18 -6.43 32.42 13.58
CA GLY A 18 -6.62 33.18 14.81
C GLY A 18 -6.42 34.66 14.66
N ALA A 19 -6.26 35.33 15.80
CA ALA A 19 -6.02 36.75 15.89
C ALA A 19 -4.51 37.02 15.91
N PHE A 20 -4.08 38.02 15.15
CA PHE A 20 -2.70 38.49 15.07
C PHE A 20 -2.68 40.01 15.13
N ARG A 21 -1.87 40.56 16.02
CA ARG A 21 -1.73 42.00 16.25
C ARG A 21 -0.37 42.45 15.75
N LEU A 22 -0.38 43.40 14.82
CA LEU A 22 0.83 44.06 14.35
C LEU A 22 1.37 45.01 15.42
N ALA A 23 2.69 45.11 15.51
CA ALA A 23 3.34 46.07 16.39
C ALA A 23 2.90 47.51 16.02
N GLY A 24 2.40 48.24 17.02
CA GLY A 24 1.88 49.60 16.84
C GLY A 24 0.41 49.69 16.42
N GLU A 25 -0.30 48.57 16.25
CA GLU A 25 -1.74 48.55 15.99
C GLU A 25 -2.55 48.09 17.22
N ASP A 26 -3.67 48.77 17.49
CA ASP A 26 -4.58 48.40 18.59
C ASP A 26 -5.63 47.33 18.18
N ARG A 27 -5.66 46.96 16.89
CA ARG A 27 -6.67 46.04 16.34
C ARG A 27 -6.03 44.73 15.91
N ASP A 28 -6.71 43.64 16.24
CA ASP A 28 -6.34 42.32 15.76
C ASP A 28 -6.77 42.13 14.31
N ARG A 29 -5.90 41.49 13.53
CA ARG A 29 -6.17 41.00 12.18
C ARG A 29 -6.34 39.49 12.20
N PRO A 30 -7.16 38.91 11.32
CA PRO A 30 -7.17 37.47 11.14
C PRO A 30 -5.84 37.04 10.51
N MET A 31 -5.28 35.97 11.05
CA MET A 31 -4.12 35.29 10.49
C MET A 31 -4.49 33.83 10.23
N ARG A 32 -4.09 33.33 9.06
CA ARG A 32 -4.29 31.94 8.64
C ARG A 32 -2.95 31.36 8.18
N LEU A 33 -2.68 30.14 8.63
CA LEU A 33 -1.57 29.31 8.20
C LEU A 33 -2.16 28.04 7.58
N ASP A 34 -1.82 27.75 6.33
CA ASP A 34 -2.11 26.47 5.67
C ASP A 34 -0.77 25.76 5.44
N LEU A 35 -0.46 24.74 6.26
CA LEU A 35 0.88 24.13 6.32
C LEU A 35 0.83 22.66 5.89
N SER A 36 1.87 22.24 5.18
CA SER A 36 2.21 20.84 4.90
C SER A 36 3.50 20.48 5.61
N ILE A 37 3.47 19.42 6.40
CA ILE A 37 4.56 18.99 7.29
C ILE A 37 5.12 17.65 6.79
N ASP A 38 6.45 17.51 6.83
CA ASP A 38 7.16 16.27 6.51
C ASP A 38 8.25 15.97 7.56
N LEU A 39 7.97 14.98 8.41
CA LEU A 39 8.84 14.54 9.49
C LEU A 39 9.60 13.25 9.11
N PRO A 40 10.92 13.18 9.41
CA PRO A 40 11.65 11.94 9.31
C PRO A 40 11.16 10.96 10.38
N GLY A 41 10.88 9.72 10.00
CA GLY A 41 10.48 8.69 10.95
C GLY A 41 8.96 8.60 11.18
N VAL A 42 8.60 7.59 11.98
CA VAL A 42 7.27 7.47 12.58
C VAL A 42 7.17 8.47 13.73
N LEU A 43 6.18 9.35 13.70
CA LEU A 43 5.90 10.23 14.85
C LEU A 43 5.43 9.38 16.04
N ARG A 44 6.27 9.24 17.08
CA ARG A 44 5.91 8.53 18.31
C ARG A 44 5.60 9.54 19.42
N PRO A 45 4.61 9.27 20.30
CA PRO A 45 4.25 10.18 21.40
C PRO A 45 5.38 10.50 22.39
N TRP A 46 6.46 9.72 22.39
CA TRP A 46 7.60 9.84 23.31
C TRP A 46 8.92 10.21 22.62
N SER A 47 8.94 10.38 21.28
CA SER A 47 10.18 10.67 20.55
C SER A 47 10.28 12.15 20.18
N ASP A 48 11.49 12.69 20.28
CA ASP A 48 11.83 13.97 19.67
C ASP A 48 12.04 13.77 18.16
N THR A 49 11.37 14.55 17.34
CA THR A 49 11.59 14.56 15.89
C THR A 49 11.52 15.99 15.35
N GLU A 50 12.30 16.26 14.31
CA GLU A 50 12.32 17.55 13.62
C GLU A 50 12.29 17.29 12.11
N GLY A 51 11.44 18.02 11.39
CA GLY A 51 11.30 17.90 9.95
C GLY A 51 10.91 19.21 9.28
N ALA A 52 10.73 19.12 7.97
CA ALA A 52 10.41 20.28 7.14
C ALA A 52 8.93 20.65 7.29
N LEU A 53 8.64 21.94 7.20
CA LEU A 53 7.31 22.43 6.95
C LEU A 53 7.34 23.44 5.82
N THR A 54 6.28 23.47 5.02
CA THR A 54 6.05 24.44 3.94
C THR A 54 4.59 24.86 3.96
N GLY A 55 4.24 26.03 3.43
CA GLY A 55 2.84 26.41 3.40
C GLY A 55 2.55 27.84 2.97
N HIS A 56 1.31 28.24 3.23
CA HIS A 56 0.78 29.57 2.93
C HIS A 56 0.55 30.35 4.22
N VAL A 57 1.13 31.55 4.31
CA VAL A 57 0.90 32.51 5.39
C VAL A 57 0.04 33.64 4.86
N ARG A 58 -1.12 33.86 5.51
CA ARG A 58 -2.05 34.93 5.14
C ARG A 58 -2.42 35.81 6.32
N VAL A 59 -2.13 37.10 6.18
CA VAL A 59 -2.59 38.17 7.07
C VAL A 59 -3.15 39.28 6.17
N PRO A 60 -4.47 39.48 6.09
CA PRO A 60 -5.07 40.44 5.16
C PRO A 60 -4.47 41.83 5.25
N GLY A 61 -4.13 42.38 4.08
CA GLY A 61 -3.51 43.69 3.95
C GLY A 61 -2.06 43.78 4.45
N TRP A 62 -1.42 42.67 4.84
CA TRP A 62 -0.04 42.68 5.34
C TRP A 62 0.84 41.58 4.73
N ALA A 63 0.39 40.33 4.69
CA ALA A 63 1.16 39.20 4.13
C ALA A 63 0.25 38.20 3.39
N ASP A 64 0.76 37.63 2.31
CA ASP A 64 0.05 36.62 1.50
C ASP A 64 1.08 35.80 0.69
N ASP A 65 1.82 34.93 1.40
CA ASP A 65 2.97 34.21 0.84
C ASP A 65 2.72 32.70 0.79
N HIS A 66 2.60 32.15 -0.42
CA HIS A 66 2.38 30.74 -0.69
C HIS A 66 3.65 29.86 -0.63
N SER A 67 4.81 30.49 -0.43
CA SER A 67 6.12 29.84 -0.46
C SER A 67 6.82 29.83 0.91
N ALA A 68 6.06 30.02 1.99
CA ALA A 68 6.61 30.00 3.34
C ALA A 68 7.21 28.62 3.64
N ALA A 69 8.40 28.61 4.26
CA ALA A 69 9.14 27.40 4.51
C ALA A 69 9.84 27.44 5.87
N GLY A 70 10.03 26.29 6.51
CA GLY A 70 10.54 26.22 7.86
C GLY A 70 10.73 24.83 8.39
N ARG A 71 10.71 24.71 9.73
CA ARG A 71 10.84 23.45 10.46
C ARG A 71 9.81 23.31 11.56
N LEU A 72 9.35 22.08 11.74
CA LEU A 72 8.54 21.64 12.87
C LEU A 72 9.40 20.76 13.77
N ARG A 73 9.53 21.12 15.05
CA ARG A 73 10.14 20.27 16.07
C ARG A 73 9.09 19.79 17.05
N VAL A 74 8.88 18.48 17.11
CA VAL A 74 8.01 17.82 18.09
C VAL A 74 8.90 17.25 19.19
N ALA A 75 8.80 17.78 20.40
CA ALA A 75 9.62 17.38 21.55
C ALA A 75 8.74 17.19 22.80
N PRO A 76 7.96 16.08 22.87
CA PRO A 76 6.88 15.91 23.83
C PRO A 76 7.36 15.64 25.26
N LEU A 77 8.54 15.01 25.43
CA LEU A 77 9.08 14.68 26.74
C LEU A 77 10.18 15.64 27.20
N THR A 78 11.13 15.94 26.31
CA THR A 78 12.32 16.74 26.64
C THR A 78 11.99 18.21 26.83
N ALA A 79 11.15 18.78 25.95
CA ALA A 79 10.78 20.19 25.98
C ALA A 79 9.30 20.43 26.32
N ARG A 80 8.46 19.38 26.29
CA ARG A 80 6.99 19.45 26.37
C ARG A 80 6.40 20.46 25.39
N ARG A 81 6.97 20.54 24.18
CA ARG A 81 6.61 21.55 23.18
C ARG A 81 6.58 21.00 21.76
N ILE A 82 5.74 21.61 20.93
CA ILE A 82 5.78 21.50 19.47
C ILE A 82 6.10 22.89 18.93
N ARG A 83 7.30 23.09 18.40
CA ARG A 83 7.79 24.41 17.94
C ARG A 83 7.74 24.50 16.42
N TYR A 84 7.21 25.61 15.91
CA TYR A 84 7.06 25.96 14.52
C TYR A 84 7.97 27.17 14.27
N THR A 85 8.92 27.03 13.37
CA THR A 85 9.77 28.14 12.92
C THR A 85 9.69 28.22 11.41
N MET A 86 9.34 29.36 10.84
CA MET A 86 9.22 29.53 9.39
C MET A 86 9.56 30.93 8.92
N ASP A 87 10.05 31.02 7.71
CA ASP A 87 10.29 32.28 7.01
C ASP A 87 9.23 32.49 5.94
N PHE A 88 8.76 33.73 5.80
CA PHE A 88 7.82 34.15 4.77
C PHE A 88 8.04 35.61 4.40
N THR A 89 7.37 36.08 3.35
CA THR A 89 7.53 37.43 2.80
C THR A 89 6.27 38.26 3.00
N GLY A 90 6.43 39.47 3.53
CA GLY A 90 5.36 40.47 3.61
C GLY A 90 4.97 41.01 2.23
N ARG A 91 3.80 41.65 2.11
CA ARG A 91 3.37 42.30 0.86
C ARG A 91 4.26 43.46 0.43
N ASP A 92 5.03 44.01 1.37
CA ASP A 92 6.05 45.04 1.15
C ASP A 92 7.40 44.45 0.69
N GLY A 93 7.50 43.13 0.52
CA GLY A 93 8.71 42.43 0.10
C GLY A 93 9.69 42.14 1.23
N ARG A 94 9.38 42.51 2.48
CA ARG A 94 10.28 42.23 3.62
C ARG A 94 10.22 40.76 4.01
N ARG A 95 11.36 40.20 4.37
CA ARG A 95 11.44 38.85 4.96
C ARG A 95 11.08 38.92 6.43
N LEU A 96 10.25 37.97 6.85
CA LEU A 96 9.68 37.87 8.17
C LEU A 96 9.91 36.45 8.70
N HIS A 97 10.22 36.34 9.98
CA HIS A 97 10.40 35.07 10.67
C HIS A 97 9.28 34.87 11.68
N LEU A 98 8.58 33.75 11.60
CA LEU A 98 7.57 33.32 12.56
C LEU A 98 8.16 32.25 13.48
N ASP A 99 8.04 32.46 14.79
CA ASP A 99 8.34 31.48 15.83
C ASP A 99 7.12 31.30 16.74
N GLY A 100 6.69 30.06 16.92
CA GLY A 100 5.59 29.73 17.79
C GLY A 100 5.71 28.34 18.38
N TRP A 101 5.11 28.10 19.55
CA TRP A 101 5.09 26.75 20.12
C TRP A 101 3.79 26.39 20.83
N LYS A 102 3.36 25.15 20.64
CA LYS A 102 2.30 24.53 21.44
C LYS A 102 2.93 23.94 22.70
N SER A 103 2.39 24.25 23.88
CA SER A 103 2.82 23.66 25.15
C SER A 103 2.00 22.43 25.46
N ILE A 104 2.63 21.25 25.51
CA ILE A 104 1.94 19.97 25.71
C ILE A 104 1.61 19.78 27.19
N ASP A 105 0.31 19.69 27.51
CA ASP A 105 -0.19 19.40 28.86
C ASP A 105 -0.89 18.02 28.87
N PRO A 106 -0.32 17.01 29.55
CA PRO A 106 -0.90 15.67 29.65
C PRO A 106 -2.30 15.65 30.29
N ARG A 107 -2.65 16.63 31.12
CA ARG A 107 -3.95 16.71 31.79
C ARG A 107 -5.03 17.34 30.91
N ARG A 108 -4.63 18.06 29.85
CA ARG A 108 -5.53 18.74 28.91
C ARG A 108 -5.02 18.57 27.47
N PRO A 109 -4.94 17.34 26.96
CA PRO A 109 -4.27 17.04 25.69
C PRO A 109 -4.92 17.73 24.50
N VAL A 110 -6.26 17.81 24.47
CA VAL A 110 -7.00 18.44 23.38
C VAL A 110 -6.72 19.95 23.30
N ARG A 111 -6.79 20.66 24.44
CA ARG A 111 -6.62 22.12 24.48
C ARG A 111 -5.15 22.54 24.24
N SER A 112 -4.20 21.76 24.73
CA SER A 112 -2.76 22.03 24.54
C SER A 112 -2.31 21.82 23.09
N MET A 113 -2.97 20.93 22.35
CA MET A 113 -2.64 20.62 20.96
C MET A 113 -3.26 21.57 19.94
N THR A 114 -4.24 22.39 20.35
CA THR A 114 -5.00 23.25 19.42
C THR A 114 -4.62 24.72 19.46
N THR A 115 -3.76 25.16 20.39
CA THR A 115 -3.45 26.59 20.54
C THR A 115 -1.98 26.86 20.25
N LEU A 116 -1.69 27.76 19.32
CA LEU A 116 -0.34 28.16 18.92
C LEU A 116 -0.17 29.67 19.11
N PRO A 117 0.44 30.11 20.21
CA PRO A 117 1.03 31.44 20.30
C PRO A 117 2.16 31.58 19.27
N VAL A 118 2.17 32.70 18.55
CA VAL A 118 3.19 33.02 17.54
C VAL A 118 3.72 34.44 17.77
N THR A 119 5.00 34.62 17.49
CA THR A 119 5.66 35.92 17.38
C THR A 119 6.27 36.00 16.00
N VAL A 120 6.08 37.12 15.32
CA VAL A 120 6.71 37.41 14.02
C VAL A 120 7.74 38.52 14.19
N THR A 121 8.94 38.31 13.69
CA THR A 121 10.05 39.26 13.73
C THR A 121 10.54 39.63 12.34
N GLY A 122 11.03 40.86 12.17
CA GLY A 122 11.79 41.26 10.98
C GLY A 122 13.21 40.71 10.99
N GLU A 123 13.95 40.92 9.89
CA GLU A 123 15.36 40.51 9.77
C GLU A 123 16.28 41.15 10.82
N ASP A 124 15.92 42.34 11.30
CA ASP A 124 16.62 43.07 12.35
C ASP A 124 16.30 42.59 13.78
N GLY A 125 15.46 41.55 13.90
CA GLY A 125 15.01 40.99 15.17
C GLY A 125 13.93 41.81 15.87
N THR A 126 13.42 42.88 15.25
CA THR A 126 12.31 43.65 15.81
C THR A 126 11.01 42.85 15.71
N VAL A 127 10.18 42.91 16.75
CA VAL A 127 8.87 42.24 16.76
C VAL A 127 7.93 43.00 15.82
N ALA A 128 7.52 42.35 14.74
CA ALA A 128 6.56 42.86 13.78
C ALA A 128 5.11 42.60 14.22
N GLY A 129 4.87 41.57 15.02
CA GLY A 129 3.57 41.30 15.62
C GLY A 129 3.50 39.99 16.41
N GLU A 130 2.41 39.80 17.13
CA GLU A 130 2.15 38.62 17.95
C GLU A 130 0.73 38.10 17.70
N GLY A 131 0.53 36.80 17.81
CA GLY A 131 -0.79 36.20 17.58
C GLY A 131 -1.06 34.96 18.39
N LEU A 132 -2.34 34.59 18.42
CA LEU A 132 -2.81 33.35 19.01
C LEU A 132 -3.66 32.61 17.99
N LEU A 133 -3.06 31.62 17.36
CA LEU A 133 -3.70 30.78 16.36
C LEU A 133 -4.31 29.53 16.99
N ARG A 134 -5.36 29.01 16.37
CA ARG A 134 -6.02 27.79 16.79
C ARG A 134 -6.22 26.82 15.63
N PHE A 135 -6.02 25.54 15.92
CA PHE A 135 -6.44 24.43 15.09
C PHE A 135 -7.88 24.05 15.46
N ASP A 136 -8.84 24.23 14.56
CA ASP A 136 -10.23 23.84 14.80
C ASP A 136 -10.42 22.35 14.52
N LEU A 137 -10.37 21.55 15.60
CA LEU A 137 -10.57 20.10 15.53
C LEU A 137 -11.91 19.67 14.92
N ARG A 138 -12.96 20.49 14.92
CA ARG A 138 -14.25 20.09 14.32
C ARG A 138 -14.26 20.31 12.82
N ARG A 139 -13.55 21.34 12.35
CA ARG A 139 -13.53 21.74 10.95
C ARG A 139 -12.37 21.11 10.16
N ASP A 140 -11.18 21.09 10.77
CA ASP A 140 -9.94 20.81 10.07
C ASP A 140 -9.38 19.41 10.37
N LEU A 141 -9.95 18.68 11.33
CA LEU A 141 -9.57 17.29 11.62
C LEU A 141 -9.77 16.36 10.42
N ALA A 142 -10.84 16.55 9.63
CA ALA A 142 -11.06 15.74 8.43
C ALA A 142 -9.95 15.97 7.38
N ARG A 143 -9.48 17.21 7.21
CA ARG A 143 -8.36 17.55 6.31
C ARG A 143 -7.03 17.04 6.85
N PHE A 144 -6.79 17.21 8.15
CA PHE A 144 -5.64 16.65 8.83
C PHE A 144 -5.58 15.13 8.67
N ILE A 145 -6.68 14.40 8.91
CA ILE A 145 -6.75 12.94 8.72
C ILE A 145 -6.56 12.57 7.25
N ALA A 146 -7.14 13.33 6.33
CA ALA A 146 -7.02 13.07 4.89
C ALA A 146 -5.59 13.28 4.36
N GLY A 147 -4.85 14.27 4.89
CA GLY A 147 -3.45 14.54 4.53
C GLY A 147 -2.44 13.74 5.36
N ALA A 148 -2.83 13.22 6.52
CA ALA A 148 -1.93 12.53 7.43
C ALA A 148 -1.59 11.11 6.98
N ARG A 149 -0.33 10.90 6.57
CA ARG A 149 0.26 9.57 6.40
C ARG A 149 1.15 9.25 7.59
N PHE A 150 0.59 8.55 8.56
CA PHE A 150 1.37 7.93 9.64
C PHE A 150 1.87 6.57 9.17
N PRO A 151 3.14 6.21 9.45
CA PRO A 151 3.62 4.87 9.17
C PRO A 151 2.82 3.82 9.95
N GLY A 152 1.98 3.08 9.25
CA GLY A 152 1.30 1.92 9.80
C GLY A 152 2.27 0.79 10.20
N PRO A 153 1.78 -0.25 10.89
CA PRO A 153 2.54 -1.48 11.09
C PRO A 153 3.01 -2.01 9.74
N ASP A 154 4.19 -2.65 9.73
CA ASP A 154 4.73 -3.24 8.50
C ASP A 154 3.71 -4.21 7.89
N PRO A 155 3.16 -3.94 6.69
CA PRO A 155 2.22 -4.85 6.07
C PRO A 155 2.86 -6.19 5.69
N MET A 156 4.20 -6.30 5.72
CA MET A 156 4.96 -7.54 5.49
C MET A 156 5.24 -8.34 6.78
N ARG A 157 4.85 -7.85 7.96
CA ARG A 157 4.96 -8.62 9.21
C ARG A 157 3.89 -9.71 9.31
N SER A 158 4.21 -10.85 9.92
CA SER A 158 3.23 -11.89 10.25
C SER A 158 2.13 -11.35 11.17
N ARG A 159 0.89 -11.72 10.84
CA ARG A 159 -0.33 -11.43 11.60
C ARG A 159 -0.71 -12.59 12.52
N TRP A 160 -0.13 -13.77 12.31
CA TRP A 160 -0.43 -14.95 13.10
C TRP A 160 0.02 -14.79 14.55
N ARG A 161 -0.89 -15.07 15.48
CA ARG A 161 -0.71 -14.91 16.94
C ARG A 161 -0.84 -16.26 17.66
N GLY A 162 -0.65 -17.38 16.97
CA GLY A 162 -0.75 -18.73 17.54
C GLY A 162 -2.12 -19.41 17.40
N GLN A 163 -3.05 -18.84 16.62
CA GLN A 163 -4.38 -19.42 16.44
C GLN A 163 -4.34 -20.65 15.51
N ALA A 164 -5.10 -21.68 15.83
CA ALA A 164 -5.35 -22.80 14.92
C ALA A 164 -6.24 -22.37 13.73
N GLY A 165 -6.21 -23.15 12.65
CA GLY A 165 -7.07 -22.90 11.48
C GLY A 165 -6.73 -21.58 10.77
N ARG A 166 -5.44 -21.33 10.54
CA ARG A 166 -4.96 -20.10 9.90
C ARG A 166 -4.04 -20.41 8.73
N LEU A 167 -4.22 -19.63 7.67
CA LEU A 167 -3.37 -19.58 6.50
C LEU A 167 -2.86 -18.16 6.36
N GLU A 168 -1.56 -18.00 6.24
CA GLU A 168 -0.91 -16.72 5.99
C GLU A 168 0.10 -16.86 4.86
N VAL A 169 0.01 -15.97 3.87
CA VAL A 169 0.80 -16.03 2.64
C VAL A 169 1.55 -14.72 2.44
N TRP A 170 2.79 -14.84 1.99
CA TRP A 170 3.59 -13.79 1.37
C TRP A 170 3.96 -14.29 -0.01
N TYR A 171 3.55 -13.58 -1.05
CA TYR A 171 3.94 -13.97 -2.39
C TYR A 171 4.44 -12.78 -3.18
N THR A 172 5.33 -13.08 -4.11
CA THR A 172 5.96 -12.13 -5.02
C THR A 172 5.83 -12.69 -6.42
N THR A 173 5.35 -11.86 -7.33
CA THR A 173 5.34 -12.16 -8.76
C THR A 173 6.10 -11.06 -9.50
N LEU A 174 6.79 -11.43 -10.57
CA LEU A 174 7.49 -10.51 -11.47
C LEU A 174 7.64 -11.11 -12.86
N THR A 175 7.88 -10.26 -13.83
CA THR A 175 8.25 -10.67 -15.20
C THR A 175 9.50 -9.91 -15.62
N ASP A 176 10.52 -10.64 -16.07
CA ASP A 176 11.71 -10.03 -16.66
C ASP A 176 11.34 -9.30 -17.97
N PRO A 177 11.57 -7.98 -18.10
CA PRO A 177 11.17 -7.23 -19.28
C PRO A 177 12.00 -7.58 -20.52
N VAL A 178 13.17 -8.19 -20.35
CA VAL A 178 14.07 -8.53 -21.47
C VAL A 178 13.66 -9.86 -22.11
N THR A 179 13.55 -10.91 -21.30
CA THR A 179 13.23 -12.26 -21.79
C THR A 179 11.74 -12.57 -21.78
N GLY A 180 10.94 -11.81 -21.02
CA GLY A 180 9.55 -12.16 -20.69
C GLY A 180 9.43 -13.26 -19.63
N THR A 181 10.53 -13.79 -19.08
CA THR A 181 10.45 -14.88 -18.11
C THR A 181 9.71 -14.43 -16.85
N GLY A 182 8.60 -15.10 -16.53
CA GLY A 182 7.86 -14.87 -15.30
C GLY A 182 8.51 -15.59 -14.11
N PHE A 183 8.34 -15.06 -12.90
CA PHE A 183 8.84 -15.68 -11.68
C PHE A 183 7.86 -15.48 -10.53
N TRP A 184 7.57 -16.57 -9.83
CA TRP A 184 6.66 -16.60 -8.69
C TRP A 184 7.38 -17.16 -7.47
N LEU A 185 7.35 -16.40 -6.38
CA LEU A 185 7.72 -16.87 -5.04
C LEU A 185 6.48 -16.90 -4.17
N HIS A 186 6.20 -18.04 -3.56
CA HIS A 186 5.09 -18.20 -2.63
C HIS A 186 5.60 -18.76 -1.31
N HIS A 187 5.41 -17.99 -0.24
CA HIS A 187 5.76 -18.36 1.12
C HIS A 187 4.48 -18.50 1.93
N GLU A 188 4.34 -19.62 2.62
CA GLU A 188 3.12 -19.95 3.35
C GLU A 188 3.44 -20.36 4.78
N LEU A 189 2.70 -19.76 5.72
CA LEU A 189 2.51 -20.27 7.08
C LEU A 189 1.15 -20.96 7.12
N LEU A 190 1.18 -22.25 7.43
CA LEU A 190 -0.01 -23.07 7.63
C LEU A 190 -0.11 -23.46 9.10
N ALA A 191 -1.13 -22.97 9.79
CA ALA A 191 -1.52 -23.41 11.11
C ALA A 191 -2.78 -24.29 10.98
N PRO A 192 -2.65 -25.63 10.99
CA PRO A 192 -3.80 -26.52 10.82
C PRO A 192 -4.81 -26.38 11.98
N ALA A 193 -6.01 -26.93 11.80
CA ALA A 193 -7.00 -27.02 12.88
C ALA A 193 -6.51 -27.87 14.07
N GLY A 194 -5.62 -28.83 13.81
CA GLY A 194 -4.90 -29.60 14.81
C GLY A 194 -3.48 -29.94 14.35
N GLY A 195 -2.52 -29.92 15.28
CA GLY A 195 -1.09 -30.09 15.00
C GLY A 195 -0.30 -28.79 15.09
N GLU A 196 1.00 -28.87 14.79
CA GLU A 196 1.90 -27.72 14.84
C GLU A 196 1.82 -26.87 13.57
N ALA A 197 1.97 -25.56 13.74
CA ALA A 197 2.09 -24.65 12.61
C ALA A 197 3.43 -24.86 11.91
N ARG A 198 3.40 -24.83 10.57
CA ARG A 198 4.57 -25.06 9.73
C ARG A 198 4.67 -23.99 8.66
N SER A 199 5.90 -23.75 8.25
CA SER A 199 6.22 -22.90 7.11
C SER A 199 6.74 -23.72 5.95
N HIS A 200 6.29 -23.38 4.74
CA HIS A 200 6.70 -24.04 3.50
C HIS A 200 6.37 -23.11 2.33
N GLY A 201 6.68 -23.54 1.11
CA GLY A 201 6.36 -22.75 -0.06
C GLY A 201 7.03 -23.28 -1.31
N TRP A 202 7.08 -22.44 -2.34
CA TRP A 202 7.64 -22.79 -3.63
C TRP A 202 8.16 -21.57 -4.38
N ALA A 203 9.00 -21.87 -5.37
CA ALA A 203 9.42 -20.96 -6.42
C ALA A 203 9.04 -21.59 -7.77
N THR A 204 8.58 -20.77 -8.71
CA THR A 204 8.29 -21.20 -10.08
C THR A 204 8.86 -20.21 -11.08
N VAL A 205 9.58 -20.71 -12.08
CA VAL A 205 10.06 -19.93 -13.23
C VAL A 205 9.21 -20.28 -14.45
N PHE A 206 8.79 -19.28 -15.22
CA PHE A 206 7.93 -19.40 -16.39
C PHE A 206 8.67 -18.87 -17.63
N PRO A 207 9.53 -19.66 -18.29
CA PRO A 207 10.18 -19.22 -19.52
C PRO A 207 9.17 -19.17 -20.69
N PRO A 208 9.28 -18.18 -21.59
CA PRO A 208 8.41 -18.08 -22.76
C PRO A 208 8.39 -19.34 -23.63
N GLY A 209 7.18 -19.85 -23.92
CA GLY A 209 6.99 -21.02 -24.79
C GLY A 209 7.52 -22.34 -24.21
N GLU A 210 7.91 -22.37 -22.94
CA GLU A 210 8.41 -23.55 -22.25
C GLU A 210 7.53 -23.93 -21.05
N ARG A 211 7.63 -25.18 -20.61
CA ARG A 211 6.94 -25.61 -19.39
C ARG A 211 7.52 -24.91 -18.16
N PRO A 212 6.67 -24.45 -17.22
CA PRO A 212 7.14 -23.87 -15.97
C PRO A 212 7.99 -24.85 -15.15
N VAL A 213 9.04 -24.32 -14.50
CA VAL A 213 9.91 -25.08 -13.58
C VAL A 213 9.51 -24.74 -12.16
N LEU A 214 8.91 -25.70 -11.45
CA LEU A 214 8.45 -25.58 -10.06
C LEU A 214 9.39 -26.30 -9.11
N ALA A 215 9.69 -25.68 -7.96
CA ALA A 215 10.36 -26.36 -6.86
C ALA A 215 9.82 -25.91 -5.50
N ARG A 216 9.79 -26.84 -4.53
CA ARG A 216 9.26 -26.61 -3.17
C ARG A 216 10.37 -26.53 -2.13
N PHE A 217 10.09 -25.85 -1.03
CA PHE A 217 10.90 -25.86 0.19
C PHE A 217 10.04 -26.14 1.42
N GLY A 218 10.68 -26.58 2.50
CA GLY A 218 9.99 -26.98 3.73
C GLY A 218 9.34 -28.38 3.64
N PRO A 219 8.53 -28.76 4.65
CA PRO A 219 8.10 -27.92 5.76
C PRO A 219 9.20 -27.67 6.80
N TYR A 220 9.14 -26.52 7.44
CA TYR A 220 9.94 -26.13 8.60
C TYR A 220 9.02 -25.71 9.76
N GLY A 221 9.55 -25.71 10.98
CA GLY A 221 8.86 -25.09 12.13
C GLY A 221 8.65 -23.58 11.91
N TRP A 222 7.79 -22.97 12.73
CA TRP A 222 7.56 -21.53 12.68
C TRP A 222 7.96 -20.82 13.97
N ASP A 223 9.08 -20.11 13.90
CA ASP A 223 9.70 -19.42 15.04
C ASP A 223 9.22 -17.97 15.23
N ARG A 224 8.07 -17.61 14.62
CA ARG A 224 7.42 -16.27 14.75
C ARG A 224 8.39 -15.11 14.54
N PRO A 225 8.97 -14.95 13.34
CA PRO A 225 9.93 -13.89 13.06
C PRO A 225 9.36 -12.50 13.33
N GLU A 226 10.19 -11.59 13.85
CA GLU A 226 9.77 -10.22 14.16
C GLU A 226 9.43 -9.40 12.91
N ALA A 227 10.00 -9.76 11.76
CA ALA A 227 9.81 -9.10 10.48
C ALA A 227 9.74 -10.13 9.33
N GLY A 228 8.85 -9.89 8.37
CA GLY A 228 8.81 -10.65 7.13
C GLY A 228 8.48 -12.14 7.29
N PHE A 229 9.09 -12.93 6.42
CA PHE A 229 9.04 -14.39 6.42
C PHE A 229 10.45 -14.96 6.53
N LEU A 230 10.64 -15.93 7.43
CA LEU A 230 11.89 -16.66 7.65
C LEU A 230 11.58 -18.14 7.87
N ALA A 231 12.09 -19.01 7.01
CA ALA A 231 11.90 -20.45 7.11
C ALA A 231 13.04 -21.21 6.43
N GLY A 232 13.82 -21.97 7.20
CA GLY A 232 14.95 -22.72 6.66
C GLY A 232 15.93 -21.83 5.88
N PRO A 233 16.26 -22.15 4.60
CA PRO A 233 17.15 -21.33 3.78
C PRO A 233 16.47 -20.10 3.17
N VAL A 234 15.17 -19.88 3.41
CA VAL A 234 14.37 -18.85 2.74
C VAL A 234 14.11 -17.67 3.66
N ALA A 235 14.31 -16.47 3.12
CA ALA A 235 14.04 -15.21 3.78
C ALA A 235 13.38 -14.20 2.82
N HIS A 236 12.31 -13.56 3.27
CA HIS A 236 11.76 -12.34 2.70
C HIS A 236 11.65 -11.32 3.82
N VAL A 237 12.66 -10.45 3.95
CA VAL A 237 12.76 -9.46 5.04
C VAL A 237 13.16 -8.11 4.48
N GLY A 238 12.35 -7.10 4.78
CA GLY A 238 12.57 -5.74 4.26
C GLY A 238 12.49 -5.73 2.74
N ASP A 239 13.59 -5.33 2.10
CA ASP A 239 13.75 -5.21 0.66
C ASP A 239 14.49 -6.41 0.03
N ARG A 240 14.68 -7.50 0.76
CA ARG A 240 15.48 -8.65 0.30
C ARG A 240 14.68 -9.95 0.29
N LEU A 241 14.79 -10.66 -0.81
CA LEU A 241 14.27 -12.01 -0.99
C LEU A 241 15.42 -12.93 -1.35
N THR A 242 15.73 -13.89 -0.48
CA THR A 242 16.84 -14.83 -0.71
C THR A 242 16.39 -16.24 -0.34
N GLY A 243 16.80 -17.23 -1.12
CA GLY A 243 16.54 -18.61 -0.72
C GLY A 243 16.77 -19.64 -1.80
N THR A 244 16.43 -20.87 -1.45
CA THR A 244 16.51 -22.03 -2.33
C THR A 244 15.29 -22.92 -2.14
N ALA A 245 14.75 -23.42 -3.25
CA ALA A 245 13.69 -24.41 -3.30
C ALA A 245 14.12 -25.45 -4.35
N GLY A 246 14.43 -26.69 -3.94
CA GLY A 246 14.94 -27.73 -4.84
C GLY A 246 16.06 -27.23 -5.75
N THR A 247 15.81 -27.22 -7.07
CA THR A 247 16.75 -26.80 -8.12
C THR A 247 16.71 -25.30 -8.45
N ILE A 248 15.93 -24.51 -7.70
CA ILE A 248 15.77 -23.07 -7.90
C ILE A 248 16.40 -22.33 -6.73
N ALA A 249 17.22 -21.32 -7.03
CA ALA A 249 17.83 -20.43 -6.04
C ALA A 249 17.66 -18.98 -6.46
N TRP A 250 17.43 -18.08 -5.51
CA TRP A 250 17.24 -16.66 -5.79
C TRP A 250 17.96 -15.77 -4.78
N SER A 251 18.39 -14.62 -5.26
CA SER A 251 18.86 -13.50 -4.45
C SER A 251 18.42 -12.22 -5.14
N LEU A 252 17.34 -11.64 -4.61
CA LEU A 252 16.65 -10.50 -5.19
C LEU A 252 16.59 -9.34 -4.21
N ARG A 253 16.57 -8.14 -4.77
CA ARG A 253 16.27 -6.90 -4.08
C ARG A 253 15.00 -6.29 -4.64
N GLU A 254 14.06 -5.97 -3.76
CA GLU A 254 12.83 -5.27 -4.08
C GLU A 254 13.02 -3.76 -3.86
N THR A 255 12.57 -2.95 -4.82
CA THR A 255 12.50 -1.50 -4.66
C THR A 255 11.16 -0.97 -5.18
N GLY A 256 10.83 0.28 -4.84
CA GLY A 256 9.59 0.91 -5.30
C GLY A 256 8.34 0.35 -4.60
N GLY A 257 7.30 0.04 -5.39
CA GLY A 257 6.04 -0.52 -4.90
C GLY A 257 4.86 0.46 -4.91
N GLY A 258 5.10 1.76 -4.70
CA GLY A 258 4.01 2.74 -4.59
C GLY A 258 3.14 2.58 -3.34
N GLU A 259 1.97 3.24 -3.32
CA GLU A 259 1.01 3.12 -2.22
C GLU A 259 0.34 1.74 -2.23
N PRO A 260 0.16 1.07 -1.07
CA PRO A 260 -0.50 -0.22 -1.00
C PRO A 260 -1.87 -0.26 -1.68
N VAL A 261 -2.17 -1.35 -2.38
CA VAL A 261 -3.50 -1.64 -2.91
C VAL A 261 -4.21 -2.59 -1.94
N HIS A 262 -5.42 -2.20 -1.52
CA HIS A 262 -6.30 -3.04 -0.73
C HIS A 262 -7.39 -3.63 -1.63
N THR A 263 -7.15 -4.83 -2.16
CA THR A 263 -8.11 -5.56 -3.01
C THR A 263 -9.41 -5.80 -2.25
N PHE A 264 -9.27 -6.23 -1.00
CA PHE A 264 -10.36 -6.33 -0.03
C PHE A 264 -10.56 -4.99 0.70
N PRO A 265 -11.73 -4.74 1.31
CA PRO A 265 -11.91 -3.55 2.14
C PRO A 265 -10.85 -3.53 3.25
N ARG A 266 -10.27 -2.36 3.54
CA ARG A 266 -9.22 -2.20 4.54
C ARG A 266 -9.62 -2.79 5.90
N TRP A 267 -10.87 -2.56 6.30
CA TRP A 267 -11.41 -3.10 7.55
C TRP A 267 -11.38 -4.63 7.58
N ALA A 268 -11.53 -5.33 6.45
CA ALA A 268 -11.51 -6.79 6.41
C ALA A 268 -10.12 -7.34 6.68
N TRP A 269 -9.08 -6.67 6.18
CA TRP A 269 -7.70 -6.97 6.50
C TRP A 269 -7.38 -6.70 7.98
N GLU A 270 -7.86 -5.57 8.52
CA GLU A 270 -7.56 -5.16 9.90
C GLU A 270 -8.26 -6.03 10.94
N SER A 271 -9.56 -6.30 10.73
CA SER A 271 -10.43 -7.00 11.68
C SER A 271 -10.47 -8.52 11.52
N GLU A 272 -9.96 -9.06 10.40
CA GLU A 272 -9.94 -10.51 10.11
C GLU A 272 -11.35 -11.15 10.07
N LEU A 273 -12.40 -10.36 9.77
CA LEU A 273 -13.81 -10.80 9.80
C LEU A 273 -14.25 -11.60 8.55
N LEU A 274 -13.55 -11.44 7.43
CA LEU A 274 -13.79 -12.25 6.23
C LEU A 274 -13.02 -13.57 6.31
N PRO A 275 -13.46 -14.63 5.58
CA PRO A 275 -12.74 -15.90 5.55
C PRO A 275 -11.26 -15.75 5.23
N ALA A 276 -10.94 -14.88 4.28
CA ALA A 276 -9.60 -14.41 3.97
C ALA A 276 -9.68 -12.98 3.45
N ALA A 277 -8.57 -12.26 3.56
CA ALA A 277 -8.37 -10.96 2.94
C ALA A 277 -6.98 -10.90 2.32
N GLN A 278 -6.91 -10.26 1.14
CA GLN A 278 -5.69 -10.03 0.40
C GLN A 278 -5.40 -8.53 0.32
N ILE A 279 -4.14 -8.17 0.46
CA ILE A 279 -3.60 -6.83 0.19
C ILE A 279 -2.34 -6.95 -0.66
N VAL A 280 -2.02 -5.89 -1.38
CA VAL A 280 -0.78 -5.78 -2.15
C VAL A 280 0.02 -4.61 -1.58
N PRO A 281 0.97 -4.87 -0.65
CA PRO A 281 1.77 -3.80 -0.05
C PRO A 281 2.67 -3.05 -1.03
N ARG A 282 3.09 -3.72 -2.11
CA ARG A 282 4.00 -3.19 -3.13
C ARG A 282 3.47 -3.55 -4.52
N PRO A 283 2.40 -2.90 -5.00
CA PRO A 283 1.74 -3.25 -6.26
C PRO A 283 2.52 -2.89 -7.53
N SER A 284 3.52 -2.01 -7.45
CA SER A 284 4.36 -1.66 -8.59
C SER A 284 5.83 -1.73 -8.17
N ALA A 285 6.21 -2.89 -7.63
CA ALA A 285 7.56 -3.17 -7.18
C ALA A 285 8.46 -3.44 -8.38
N VAL A 286 9.75 -3.21 -8.18
CA VAL A 286 10.79 -3.46 -9.16
C VAL A 286 11.85 -4.34 -8.51
N TYR A 287 12.29 -5.37 -9.23
CA TYR A 287 13.18 -6.40 -8.72
C TYR A 287 14.49 -6.47 -9.50
N ASP A 288 15.59 -6.45 -8.75
CA ASP A 288 16.94 -6.64 -9.26
C ASP A 288 17.56 -7.88 -8.62
N GLY A 289 18.42 -8.59 -9.36
CA GLY A 289 19.22 -9.68 -8.80
C GLY A 289 19.26 -10.91 -9.70
N VAL A 290 19.33 -12.09 -9.08
CA VAL A 290 19.57 -13.33 -9.83
C VAL A 290 18.62 -14.44 -9.39
N VAL A 291 18.03 -15.11 -10.37
CA VAL A 291 17.34 -16.40 -10.22
C VAL A 291 18.13 -17.47 -10.98
N ARG A 292 18.48 -18.57 -10.31
CA ARG A 292 19.13 -19.74 -10.92
C ARG A 292 18.15 -20.89 -10.92
N PHE A 293 18.03 -21.59 -12.05
CA PHE A 293 17.14 -22.74 -12.21
C PHE A 293 17.73 -23.72 -13.22
N GLY A 294 18.00 -24.95 -12.77
CA GLY A 294 18.81 -25.89 -13.55
C GLY A 294 20.18 -25.31 -13.87
N ASP A 295 20.59 -25.36 -15.14
CA ASP A 295 21.84 -24.76 -15.63
C ASP A 295 21.68 -23.29 -16.09
N ARG A 296 20.49 -22.71 -15.96
CA ARG A 296 20.16 -21.37 -16.43
C ARG A 296 20.26 -20.34 -15.30
N VAL A 297 20.65 -19.13 -15.68
CA VAL A 297 20.69 -17.95 -14.82
C VAL A 297 19.85 -16.87 -15.48
N LEU A 298 18.86 -16.36 -14.75
CA LEU A 298 18.08 -15.18 -15.10
C LEU A 298 18.59 -14.01 -14.25
N GLU A 299 19.24 -13.05 -14.89
CA GLU A 299 19.64 -11.79 -14.28
C GLU A 299 18.49 -10.79 -14.46
N LEU A 300 17.98 -10.29 -13.34
CA LEU A 300 16.92 -9.31 -13.30
C LEU A 300 17.52 -7.92 -13.11
N ASP A 301 17.17 -7.02 -14.01
CA ASP A 301 17.47 -5.59 -13.94
C ASP A 301 16.16 -4.83 -14.15
N GLY A 302 15.65 -4.24 -13.08
CA GLY A 302 14.43 -3.45 -13.17
C GLY A 302 13.15 -4.25 -13.48
N ALA A 303 13.04 -5.52 -13.07
CA ALA A 303 11.89 -6.35 -13.42
C ALA A 303 10.61 -5.91 -12.68
N PRO A 304 9.52 -5.52 -13.37
CA PRO A 304 8.28 -5.11 -12.73
C PRO A 304 7.54 -6.31 -12.12
N GLY A 305 6.82 -6.03 -11.03
CA GLY A 305 6.00 -7.03 -10.36
C GLY A 305 5.37 -6.51 -9.08
N ALA A 306 4.96 -7.43 -8.21
CA ALA A 306 4.36 -7.08 -6.93
C ALA A 306 4.65 -8.08 -5.81
N SER A 307 4.73 -7.53 -4.59
CA SER A 307 4.66 -8.30 -3.35
C SER A 307 3.32 -8.09 -2.67
N ALA A 308 2.71 -9.21 -2.29
CA ALA A 308 1.36 -9.28 -1.76
C ALA A 308 1.24 -10.21 -0.55
N ARG A 309 0.11 -10.07 0.15
CA ARG A 309 -0.19 -10.79 1.39
C ARG A 309 -1.61 -11.32 1.38
N ILE A 310 -1.77 -12.51 1.93
CA ILE A 310 -3.08 -13.10 2.23
C ILE A 310 -3.07 -13.54 3.70
N TYR A 311 -4.17 -13.31 4.40
CA TYR A 311 -4.38 -13.85 5.73
C TYR A 311 -5.83 -14.29 5.89
N GLY A 312 -6.03 -15.50 6.40
CA GLY A 312 -7.36 -16.07 6.51
C GLY A 312 -7.42 -17.46 7.15
N HIS A 313 -8.54 -18.13 6.89
CA HIS A 313 -8.91 -19.44 7.41
C HIS A 313 -8.64 -20.58 6.40
N GLY A 314 -8.05 -20.26 5.25
CA GLY A 314 -7.91 -21.19 4.12
C GLY A 314 -8.35 -20.58 2.80
N ASN A 315 -8.27 -21.39 1.75
CA ASN A 315 -8.58 -21.02 0.38
C ASN A 315 -10.09 -21.07 0.09
N ALA A 316 -10.50 -20.28 -0.88
CA ALA A 316 -11.87 -20.29 -1.40
C ALA A 316 -12.17 -21.62 -2.11
N ARG A 317 -13.45 -21.97 -2.25
CA ARG A 317 -13.89 -23.18 -2.99
C ARG A 317 -13.42 -23.15 -4.45
N ARG A 318 -13.52 -21.97 -5.05
CA ARG A 318 -13.05 -21.67 -6.40
C ARG A 318 -12.63 -20.22 -6.41
N TRP A 319 -11.49 -19.91 -7.01
CA TRP A 319 -11.06 -18.52 -7.15
C TRP A 319 -10.38 -18.26 -8.49
N ALA A 320 -10.35 -16.98 -8.85
CA ALA A 320 -9.45 -16.42 -9.84
C ALA A 320 -8.75 -15.21 -9.22
N TRP A 321 -7.48 -15.04 -9.53
CA TRP A 321 -6.68 -13.89 -9.12
C TRP A 321 -5.95 -13.32 -10.34
N LEU A 322 -5.84 -11.99 -10.38
CA LEU A 322 -5.04 -11.26 -11.36
C LEU A 322 -4.26 -10.16 -10.65
N HIS A 323 -2.98 -10.08 -10.97
CA HIS A 323 -2.19 -8.87 -10.89
C HIS A 323 -1.73 -8.48 -12.31
N ALA A 324 -1.92 -7.22 -12.67
CA ALA A 324 -1.48 -6.67 -13.94
C ALA A 324 -0.84 -5.31 -13.70
N ASP A 325 0.48 -5.23 -13.89
CA ASP A 325 1.18 -3.95 -14.03
C ASP A 325 0.82 -3.36 -15.40
N LEU A 326 0.24 -2.16 -15.39
CA LEU A 326 -0.26 -1.48 -16.59
C LEU A 326 0.70 -0.38 -17.08
N GLY A 327 1.86 -0.23 -16.43
CA GLY A 327 2.84 0.81 -16.68
C GLY A 327 2.53 2.14 -15.98
N GLY A 328 3.57 2.94 -15.72
CA GLY A 328 3.41 4.28 -15.14
C GLY A 328 2.86 4.33 -13.71
N GLY A 329 2.83 3.19 -13.01
CA GLY A 329 2.20 3.04 -11.68
C GLY A 329 0.70 2.70 -11.73
N ASP A 330 0.14 2.54 -12.92
CA ASP A 330 -1.20 1.99 -13.11
C ASP A 330 -1.17 0.48 -12.85
N VAL A 331 -2.19 -0.04 -12.17
CA VAL A 331 -2.25 -1.45 -11.77
C VAL A 331 -3.70 -1.94 -11.73
N CYS A 332 -3.93 -3.17 -12.17
CA CYS A 332 -5.18 -3.88 -11.95
C CYS A 332 -4.97 -5.10 -11.05
N GLU A 333 -5.70 -5.15 -9.95
CA GLU A 333 -5.69 -6.22 -8.98
C GLU A 333 -7.11 -6.78 -8.83
N ILE A 334 -7.27 -8.10 -9.02
CA ILE A 334 -8.56 -8.77 -8.95
C ILE A 334 -8.47 -10.00 -8.07
N VAL A 335 -9.45 -10.17 -7.19
CA VAL A 335 -9.77 -11.47 -6.57
C VAL A 335 -11.24 -11.76 -6.79
N ALA A 336 -11.54 -12.84 -7.51
CA ALA A 336 -12.89 -13.37 -7.66
C ALA A 336 -12.99 -14.72 -6.96
N ALA A 337 -13.90 -14.86 -5.99
CA ALA A 337 -13.93 -16.07 -5.15
C ALA A 337 -15.35 -16.59 -4.86
N VAL A 338 -15.46 -17.91 -4.71
CA VAL A 338 -16.64 -18.61 -4.18
C VAL A 338 -16.31 -19.14 -2.79
N SER A 339 -17.12 -18.81 -1.80
CA SER A 339 -16.89 -19.23 -0.40
C SER A 339 -17.02 -20.75 -0.23
N THR A 340 -16.31 -21.32 0.74
CA THR A 340 -16.51 -22.70 1.20
C THR A 340 -17.70 -22.84 2.17
N ARG A 341 -18.18 -21.73 2.75
CA ARG A 341 -19.24 -21.76 3.78
C ARG A 341 -20.55 -22.34 3.23
N PRO A 342 -21.26 -23.20 4.00
CA PRO A 342 -22.56 -23.72 3.60
C PRO A 342 -23.53 -22.61 3.18
N GLY A 343 -24.20 -22.80 2.05
CA GLY A 343 -25.11 -21.81 1.45
C GLY A 343 -24.41 -20.79 0.55
N LEU A 344 -23.25 -20.27 0.95
CA LEU A 344 -22.46 -19.35 0.11
C LEU A 344 -21.68 -20.07 -0.99
N ASN A 345 -21.42 -21.37 -0.80
CA ASN A 345 -20.70 -22.23 -1.75
C ASN A 345 -21.45 -22.54 -3.06
N ARG A 346 -22.69 -22.04 -3.22
CA ARG A 346 -23.50 -22.13 -4.44
C ARG A 346 -23.69 -20.78 -5.14
N LEU A 347 -23.21 -19.70 -4.53
CA LEU A 347 -23.32 -18.37 -5.11
C LEU A 347 -22.35 -18.20 -6.28
N PRO A 348 -22.65 -17.31 -7.24
CA PRO A 348 -21.69 -16.93 -8.26
C PRO A 348 -20.44 -16.33 -7.60
N PRO A 349 -19.26 -16.40 -8.26
CA PRO A 349 -18.06 -15.81 -7.72
C PRO A 349 -18.23 -14.31 -7.48
N LEU A 350 -17.70 -13.81 -6.37
CA LEU A 350 -17.71 -12.40 -6.02
C LEU A 350 -16.37 -11.76 -6.43
N PRO A 351 -16.32 -10.95 -7.50
CA PRO A 351 -15.11 -10.22 -7.88
C PRO A 351 -14.92 -8.93 -7.08
N LEU A 352 -13.79 -8.84 -6.41
CA LEU A 352 -13.23 -7.62 -5.86
C LEU A 352 -12.18 -7.11 -6.85
N VAL A 353 -12.37 -5.89 -7.34
CA VAL A 353 -11.49 -5.28 -8.34
C VAL A 353 -10.94 -3.97 -7.79
N ARG A 354 -9.63 -3.80 -7.91
CA ARG A 354 -8.94 -2.52 -7.78
C ARG A 354 -8.24 -2.20 -9.09
N LEU A 355 -8.62 -1.06 -9.67
CA LEU A 355 -7.98 -0.52 -10.85
C LEU A 355 -7.49 0.87 -10.47
N ARG A 356 -6.17 1.04 -10.40
CA ARG A 356 -5.50 2.31 -10.17
C ARG A 356 -5.05 2.87 -11.51
N VAL A 357 -5.48 4.09 -11.79
CA VAL A 357 -5.19 4.79 -13.05
C VAL A 357 -4.82 6.22 -12.73
N ASP A 358 -3.69 6.69 -13.26
CA ASP A 358 -3.13 8.03 -13.00
C ASP A 358 -2.99 8.36 -11.51
N GLY A 359 -2.68 7.35 -10.69
CA GLY A 359 -2.52 7.47 -9.23
C GLY A 359 -3.82 7.42 -8.42
N GLU A 360 -4.99 7.26 -9.05
CA GLU A 360 -6.29 7.17 -8.37
C GLU A 360 -6.94 5.78 -8.47
N ASP A 361 -7.50 5.29 -7.37
CA ASP A 361 -8.29 4.06 -7.36
C ASP A 361 -9.73 4.36 -7.81
N LEU A 362 -10.17 3.83 -8.96
CA LEU A 362 -11.49 4.10 -9.58
C LEU A 362 -12.71 3.75 -8.70
N ALA A 363 -12.51 2.99 -7.62
CA ALA A 363 -13.50 2.75 -6.58
C ALA A 363 -13.08 3.40 -5.26
N THR A 364 -13.43 4.67 -5.05
CA THR A 364 -13.11 5.42 -3.82
C THR A 364 -13.88 4.95 -2.57
N GLY A 365 -14.79 3.98 -2.72
CA GLY A 365 -15.59 3.40 -1.62
C GLY A 365 -15.20 1.97 -1.25
N ASP A 366 -16.11 1.32 -0.52
CA ASP A 366 -15.95 -0.09 -0.09
C ASP A 366 -16.01 -1.04 -1.31
N PRO A 367 -14.94 -1.83 -1.57
CA PRO A 367 -14.88 -2.70 -2.75
C PRO A 367 -15.92 -3.83 -2.69
N LEU A 368 -16.43 -4.24 -1.52
CA LEU A 368 -17.55 -5.19 -1.44
C LEU A 368 -18.85 -4.59 -1.97
N LEU A 369 -19.07 -3.28 -1.79
CA LEU A 369 -20.24 -2.60 -2.34
C LEU A 369 -20.12 -2.47 -3.87
N ALA A 370 -18.92 -2.17 -4.37
CA ALA A 370 -18.64 -2.12 -5.81
C ALA A 370 -18.85 -3.49 -6.48
N ALA A 371 -18.44 -4.58 -5.82
CA ALA A 371 -18.56 -5.95 -6.31
C ALA A 371 -19.99 -6.37 -6.68
N ARG A 372 -21.03 -5.75 -6.08
CA ARG A 372 -22.44 -6.02 -6.40
C ARG A 372 -22.82 -5.70 -7.85
N ARG A 373 -22.03 -4.86 -8.53
CA ARG A 373 -22.24 -4.46 -9.93
C ARG A 373 -21.28 -5.16 -10.89
N LEU A 374 -20.50 -6.11 -10.39
CA LEU A 374 -19.53 -6.89 -11.13
C LEU A 374 -19.97 -8.36 -11.19
N LYS A 375 -19.52 -9.05 -12.22
CA LYS A 375 -19.72 -10.49 -12.42
C LYS A 375 -18.39 -11.09 -12.85
N ALA A 376 -18.10 -12.28 -12.36
CA ALA A 376 -16.95 -13.06 -12.79
C ALA A 376 -17.41 -14.40 -13.37
N ASP A 377 -16.75 -14.83 -14.43
CA ASP A 377 -16.81 -16.19 -14.94
C ASP A 377 -15.42 -16.81 -14.78
N ILE A 378 -15.31 -17.84 -13.94
CA ILE A 378 -14.03 -18.46 -13.55
C ILE A 378 -13.91 -19.81 -14.25
N GLY A 379 -12.91 -19.92 -15.13
CA GLY A 379 -12.58 -21.13 -15.87
C GLY A 379 -11.12 -21.11 -16.33
N LEU A 380 -10.71 -22.23 -16.93
CA LEU A 380 -9.44 -22.40 -17.62
C LEU A 380 -9.71 -22.82 -19.08
N PRO A 381 -8.90 -22.38 -20.06
CA PRO A 381 -7.74 -21.49 -19.89
C PRO A 381 -8.12 -20.01 -19.69
N ALA A 382 -9.39 -19.64 -19.85
CA ALA A 382 -9.82 -18.25 -19.82
C ALA A 382 -10.87 -17.98 -18.73
N TRP A 383 -10.80 -16.78 -18.16
CA TRP A 383 -11.77 -16.25 -17.21
C TRP A 383 -11.98 -14.74 -17.42
N THR A 384 -13.12 -14.23 -16.94
CA THR A 384 -13.50 -12.83 -17.17
C THR A 384 -14.08 -12.16 -15.93
N VAL A 385 -13.90 -10.84 -15.85
CA VAL A 385 -14.65 -9.96 -14.94
C VAL A 385 -15.26 -8.83 -15.74
N ARG A 386 -16.56 -8.59 -15.53
CA ARG A 386 -17.27 -7.50 -16.21
C ARG A 386 -18.29 -6.83 -15.32
N GLY A 387 -18.55 -5.56 -15.57
CA GLY A 387 -19.63 -4.83 -14.92
C GLY A 387 -19.35 -3.35 -14.82
N ARG A 388 -19.75 -2.73 -13.70
CA ARG A 388 -19.60 -1.28 -13.50
C ARG A 388 -18.88 -0.95 -12.21
N ILE A 389 -17.96 0.01 -12.30
CA ILE A 389 -17.30 0.66 -11.17
C ILE A 389 -17.61 2.15 -11.28
N GLY A 390 -18.37 2.69 -10.32
CA GLY A 390 -18.87 4.06 -10.41
C GLY A 390 -19.75 4.28 -11.66
N ASP A 391 -19.34 5.22 -12.49
CA ASP A 391 -19.93 5.58 -13.78
C ASP A 391 -19.20 4.96 -14.99
N ARG A 392 -18.17 4.13 -14.74
CA ARG A 392 -17.42 3.40 -15.76
C ARG A 392 -17.89 1.96 -15.91
N ALA A 393 -17.82 1.44 -17.13
CA ALA A 393 -17.93 0.02 -17.42
C ALA A 393 -16.53 -0.58 -17.50
N LEU A 394 -16.38 -1.77 -16.95
CA LEU A 394 -15.14 -2.54 -16.94
C LEU A 394 -15.37 -3.89 -17.61
N LEU A 395 -14.43 -4.29 -18.45
CA LEU A 395 -14.25 -5.65 -18.94
C LEU A 395 -12.78 -6.04 -18.73
N VAL A 396 -12.56 -7.19 -18.13
CA VAL A 396 -11.26 -7.84 -17.99
C VAL A 396 -11.38 -9.25 -18.52
N GLU A 397 -10.52 -9.60 -19.46
CA GLU A 397 -10.41 -10.92 -20.08
C GLU A 397 -8.99 -11.42 -19.81
N VAL A 398 -8.88 -12.63 -19.27
CA VAL A 398 -7.59 -13.26 -18.93
C VAL A 398 -7.52 -14.62 -19.60
N THR A 399 -6.39 -14.93 -20.23
CA THR A 399 -6.10 -16.23 -20.83
C THR A 399 -4.76 -16.75 -20.31
N GLN A 400 -4.80 -17.92 -19.66
CA GLN A 400 -3.63 -18.65 -19.20
C GLN A 400 -3.34 -19.78 -20.18
N HIS A 401 -2.24 -19.68 -20.95
CA HIS A 401 -1.84 -20.70 -21.90
C HIS A 401 -1.49 -21.99 -21.14
N PRO A 402 -2.14 -23.14 -21.40
CA PRO A 402 -1.96 -24.37 -20.62
C PRO A 402 -0.51 -24.84 -20.53
N GLU A 403 0.28 -24.64 -21.58
CA GLU A 403 1.70 -24.96 -21.67
C GLU A 403 2.59 -24.08 -20.80
N GLU A 404 2.15 -22.86 -20.48
CA GLU A 404 2.82 -21.87 -19.62
C GLU A 404 2.11 -21.73 -18.26
N THR A 405 1.31 -22.72 -17.87
CA THR A 405 0.57 -22.75 -16.60
C THR A 405 1.01 -23.93 -15.74
N VAL A 406 1.36 -23.66 -14.49
CA VAL A 406 1.72 -24.67 -13.50
C VAL A 406 0.50 -25.06 -12.66
N ALA A 407 0.35 -26.34 -12.33
CA ALA A 407 -0.59 -26.82 -11.33
C ALA A 407 0.14 -27.13 -10.02
N VAL A 408 -0.28 -26.50 -8.93
CA VAL A 408 0.36 -26.61 -7.61
C VAL A 408 -0.65 -27.06 -6.57
N ASP A 409 -0.39 -28.18 -5.90
CA ASP A 409 -1.18 -28.60 -4.75
C ASP A 409 -1.01 -27.61 -3.59
N TYR A 410 -2.12 -27.09 -3.10
CA TYR A 410 -2.20 -26.20 -1.95
C TYR A 410 -2.62 -26.98 -0.72
N ALA A 411 -1.98 -26.67 0.41
CA ALA A 411 -2.42 -27.15 1.70
C ALA A 411 -3.42 -26.15 2.28
N ASP A 412 -4.41 -26.66 3.02
CA ASP A 412 -5.42 -25.82 3.66
C ASP A 412 -5.51 -26.20 5.15
N PRO A 413 -5.82 -25.26 6.06
CA PRO A 413 -5.87 -25.57 7.48
C PRO A 413 -6.89 -26.64 7.87
N ASP A 414 -7.94 -26.83 7.05
CA ASP A 414 -8.94 -27.89 7.22
C ASP A 414 -8.52 -29.24 6.60
N GLY A 415 -7.38 -29.27 5.89
CA GLY A 415 -6.84 -30.45 5.22
C GLY A 415 -7.51 -30.80 3.90
N ALA A 416 -8.53 -30.06 3.46
CA ALA A 416 -9.19 -30.33 2.18
C ALA A 416 -8.29 -29.89 1.01
N PRO A 417 -8.16 -30.72 -0.04
CA PRO A 417 -7.26 -30.45 -1.15
C PRO A 417 -7.68 -29.20 -1.90
N ALA A 418 -6.69 -28.54 -2.51
CA ALA A 418 -6.89 -27.43 -3.41
C ALA A 418 -5.77 -27.48 -4.46
N VAL A 419 -6.08 -27.17 -5.71
CA VAL A 419 -5.08 -27.04 -6.77
C VAL A 419 -5.14 -25.62 -7.30
N CYS A 420 -3.99 -24.95 -7.31
CA CYS A 420 -3.82 -23.65 -7.95
C CYS A 420 -3.19 -23.83 -9.33
N HIS A 421 -3.84 -23.30 -10.35
CA HIS A 421 -3.32 -23.17 -11.70
C HIS A 421 -2.78 -21.75 -11.90
N ASN A 422 -1.46 -21.57 -11.78
CA ASN A 422 -0.81 -20.25 -11.86
C ASN A 422 -0.07 -20.06 -13.20
N SER A 423 -0.08 -18.85 -13.71
CA SER A 423 0.80 -18.39 -14.79
C SER A 423 1.24 -16.96 -14.53
N GLU A 424 2.56 -16.73 -14.59
CA GLU A 424 3.14 -15.37 -14.57
C GLU A 424 3.35 -14.81 -15.99
N ARG A 425 2.64 -15.39 -16.97
CA ARG A 425 2.70 -15.08 -18.40
C ARG A 425 1.32 -15.12 -19.06
N ALA A 426 0.27 -14.78 -18.33
CA ALA A 426 -1.08 -14.74 -18.89
C ALA A 426 -1.24 -13.56 -19.87
N ASP A 427 -2.10 -13.76 -20.87
CA ASP A 427 -2.58 -12.66 -21.71
C ASP A 427 -3.76 -11.98 -21.02
N VAL A 428 -3.75 -10.65 -20.98
CA VAL A 428 -4.76 -9.86 -20.28
C VAL A 428 -5.23 -8.71 -21.15
N ARG A 429 -6.54 -8.57 -21.27
CA ARG A 429 -7.17 -7.40 -21.89
C ARG A 429 -8.08 -6.71 -20.90
N ILE A 430 -7.84 -5.41 -20.69
CA ILE A 430 -8.64 -4.57 -19.79
C ILE A 430 -9.25 -3.44 -20.61
N VAL A 431 -10.56 -3.32 -20.61
CA VAL A 431 -11.29 -2.24 -21.26
C VAL A 431 -12.05 -1.45 -20.21
N LEU A 432 -11.72 -0.17 -20.09
CA LEU A 432 -12.45 0.81 -19.31
C LEU A 432 -13.24 1.70 -20.28
N ALA A 433 -14.54 1.78 -20.09
CA ALA A 433 -15.41 2.59 -20.93
C ALA A 433 -16.23 3.58 -20.11
N ARG A 434 -16.42 4.79 -20.64
CA ARG A 434 -17.29 5.82 -20.08
C ARG A 434 -18.64 5.83 -20.79
N ARG A 435 -19.66 6.33 -20.09
CA ARG A 435 -20.99 6.46 -20.69
C ARG A 435 -20.99 7.55 -21.76
N ALA A 436 -21.52 7.25 -22.94
CA ALA A 436 -21.70 8.17 -24.05
C ALA A 436 -23.14 8.06 -24.58
N GLY A 437 -24.01 8.97 -24.13
CA GLY A 437 -25.45 8.92 -24.43
C GLY A 437 -26.11 7.63 -23.91
N ARG A 438 -26.63 6.81 -24.84
CA ARG A 438 -27.23 5.50 -24.54
C ARG A 438 -26.21 4.35 -24.58
N GLY A 439 -24.98 4.59 -25.00
CA GLY A 439 -23.94 3.58 -25.17
C GLY A 439 -22.75 3.76 -24.23
N TRP A 440 -21.72 2.96 -24.48
CA TRP A 440 -20.41 3.02 -23.84
C TRP A 440 -19.37 3.34 -24.89
N GLU A 441 -18.42 4.19 -24.56
CA GLU A 441 -17.29 4.55 -25.39
C GLU A 441 -16.01 4.19 -24.65
N THR A 442 -15.10 3.47 -25.31
CA THR A 442 -13.82 3.09 -24.72
C THR A 442 -13.04 4.34 -24.33
N GLU A 443 -12.68 4.41 -23.06
CA GLU A 443 -11.87 5.49 -22.50
C GLU A 443 -10.40 5.09 -22.48
N ARG A 444 -10.11 3.86 -22.02
CA ARG A 444 -8.76 3.26 -22.02
C ARG A 444 -8.86 1.77 -22.29
N GLU A 445 -7.85 1.23 -22.96
CA GLU A 445 -7.67 -0.20 -23.16
C GLU A 445 -6.20 -0.55 -22.88
N TRP A 446 -5.99 -1.58 -22.06
CA TRP A 446 -4.67 -2.17 -21.82
C TRP A 446 -4.65 -3.60 -22.34
N ARG A 447 -3.50 -3.98 -22.89
CA ARG A 447 -3.20 -5.35 -23.33
C ARG A 447 -1.85 -5.74 -22.79
N LEU A 448 -1.82 -6.87 -22.10
CA LEU A 448 -0.60 -7.54 -21.63
C LEU A 448 -0.52 -8.83 -22.43
N ASP A 449 0.54 -8.97 -23.20
CA ASP A 449 0.82 -10.16 -24.02
C ASP A 449 1.94 -10.94 -23.30
N GLY A 450 1.57 -11.99 -22.57
CA GLY A 450 2.52 -12.82 -21.83
C GLY A 450 3.17 -12.17 -20.59
N THR A 451 2.54 -11.14 -20.01
CA THR A 451 3.07 -10.42 -18.82
C THR A 451 2.06 -10.27 -17.68
N GLY A 452 0.84 -10.82 -17.82
CA GLY A 452 -0.14 -10.86 -16.75
C GLY A 452 0.16 -11.96 -15.74
N HIS A 453 -0.09 -11.69 -14.47
CA HIS A 453 0.10 -12.62 -13.35
C HIS A 453 -1.25 -13.13 -12.91
N ALA A 454 -1.59 -14.39 -13.21
CA ALA A 454 -2.94 -14.89 -13.04
C ALA A 454 -3.00 -16.31 -12.51
N GLU A 455 -3.99 -16.53 -11.64
CA GLU A 455 -4.28 -17.83 -11.04
C GLU A 455 -5.76 -18.20 -11.19
N VAL A 456 -6.03 -19.50 -11.34
CA VAL A 456 -7.34 -20.09 -11.09
C VAL A 456 -7.17 -21.27 -10.14
N GLY A 457 -7.89 -21.25 -9.03
CA GLY A 457 -7.87 -22.33 -8.07
C GLY A 457 -9.17 -23.07 -7.92
N LEU A 458 -9.06 -24.37 -7.70
CA LEU A 458 -10.15 -25.33 -7.65
C LEU A 458 -10.01 -26.23 -6.41
N ARG A 459 -11.12 -26.39 -5.68
CA ARG A 459 -11.27 -27.35 -4.56
C ARG A 459 -12.35 -28.38 -4.87
#